data_AF-A0A3B9ZPQ1-F1
#
_entry.id   AF-A0A3B9ZPQ1-F1
#
_cell.length_a   1.000
_cell.length_b   1.000
_cell.length_c   1.000
_cell.angle_alpha   90.00
_cell.angle_beta   90.00
_cell.angle_gamma   90.00
#
_symmetry.space_group_name_H-M   'P 1'
#
loop_
_entity.id
_entity.type
_entity.pdbx_description
1 polymer ?
#
loop_
_entity_poly.entity_id
_entity_poly.type
_entity_poly.pdbx_seq_one_letter_code
_entity_poly.pdbx_strand_id
1 'polypeptide(L)'
;MKAHSLFLILTGISLVIFSCKKEKQEEVIEITSDQYLDITESFSINDFEQIKTYILTKGDKKVYRQFDGKNPHYSFDGFEAYLNAETGQKNINNDPAISNFNEITLRDQDAEPQYYTIHLVRNGDLSNPDINNMEGMKEARVYILNPVGNDMEKMKTNLDSYIETIRQKELIDPIMELKDNFSELEFKEAIVGVWRSVFELEGERNIECLELNGQGKAKVTIVKQGVKEVFEGSYNVSFLRPVTDFEITFGEITITGENGNLVLSRINFGLHSGTLVFRGMVLRIDTSPYGTMNRM
;
A
#
# COMPACT_ATOMS: atom_id res chain seq x y z
N MET A 1 24.20 -91.80 -11.25
CA MET A 1 25.11 -90.87 -10.53
C MET A 1 24.32 -89.63 -10.16
N LYS A 2 24.51 -89.16 -8.93
CA LYS A 2 23.85 -88.00 -8.31
C LYS A 2 24.22 -86.69 -9.02
N ALA A 3 23.25 -85.81 -9.19
CA ALA A 3 23.29 -84.35 -8.88
C ALA A 3 21.93 -83.76 -9.33
N HIS A 4 20.97 -83.50 -8.44
CA HIS A 4 20.83 -82.33 -7.55
C HIS A 4 20.70 -80.98 -8.26
N SER A 5 19.49 -80.40 -8.14
CA SER A 5 19.20 -79.01 -7.75
C SER A 5 19.53 -77.93 -8.81
N LEU A 6 18.90 -76.75 -8.90
CA LEU A 6 17.93 -76.02 -8.08
C LEU A 6 17.44 -74.80 -8.91
N PHE A 7 16.18 -74.42 -8.71
CA PHE A 7 15.62 -73.06 -8.69
C PHE A 7 15.74 -72.09 -9.90
N LEU A 8 14.55 -71.79 -10.44
CA LEU A 8 14.14 -70.47 -10.91
C LEU A 8 14.51 -69.38 -9.90
N ILE A 9 15.19 -68.33 -10.36
CA ILE A 9 15.00 -66.97 -9.88
C ILE A 9 15.00 -66.05 -11.10
N LEU A 10 13.81 -65.66 -11.58
CA LEU A 10 13.65 -64.48 -12.43
C LEU A 10 13.75 -63.26 -11.51
N THR A 11 14.93 -62.65 -11.41
CA THR A 11 15.06 -61.29 -10.88
C THR A 11 14.65 -60.32 -11.98
N GLY A 12 13.41 -59.80 -11.87
CA GLY A 12 13.01 -58.61 -12.59
C GLY A 12 13.88 -57.44 -12.16
N ILE A 13 14.83 -57.04 -13.00
CA ILE A 13 15.51 -55.76 -12.89
C ILE A 13 14.45 -54.70 -13.23
N SER A 14 13.81 -54.16 -12.20
CA SER A 14 13.04 -52.92 -12.34
C SER A 14 14.06 -51.81 -12.53
N LEU A 15 14.29 -51.44 -13.79
CA LEU A 15 15.07 -50.27 -14.15
C LEU A 15 14.26 -49.04 -13.73
N VAL A 16 14.39 -48.62 -12.48
CA VAL A 16 13.95 -47.29 -12.05
C VAL A 16 14.89 -46.30 -12.71
N ILE A 17 14.47 -45.81 -13.87
CA ILE A 17 15.07 -44.63 -14.48
C ILE A 17 14.71 -43.47 -13.56
N PHE A 18 15.58 -43.20 -12.59
CA PHE A 18 15.61 -41.90 -11.94
C PHE A 18 16.01 -40.91 -13.05
N SER A 19 14.99 -40.38 -13.73
CA SER A 19 15.12 -39.18 -14.53
C SER A 19 15.40 -38.07 -13.52
N CYS A 20 16.67 -37.91 -13.20
CA CYS A 20 17.19 -36.77 -12.50
C CYS A 20 17.01 -35.59 -13.46
N LYS A 21 15.81 -35.02 -13.47
CA LYS A 21 15.59 -33.68 -14.01
C LYS A 21 16.50 -32.79 -13.19
N LYS A 22 17.65 -32.47 -13.77
CA LYS A 22 18.41 -31.28 -13.42
C LYS A 22 17.42 -30.13 -13.58
N GLU A 23 16.77 -29.74 -12.49
CA GLU A 23 16.20 -28.41 -12.41
C GLU A 23 17.36 -27.49 -12.73
N LYS A 24 17.30 -26.88 -13.91
CA LYS A 24 17.99 -25.63 -14.13
C LYS A 24 17.38 -24.70 -13.10
N GLN A 25 18.07 -24.51 -11.98
CA GLN A 25 18.01 -23.24 -11.29
C GLN A 25 18.39 -22.22 -12.37
N GLU A 26 17.37 -21.52 -12.87
CA GLU A 26 17.58 -20.26 -13.53
C GLU A 26 18.23 -19.38 -12.49
N GLU A 27 19.56 -19.33 -12.53
CA GLU A 27 20.33 -18.27 -11.93
C GLU A 27 19.79 -16.98 -12.57
N VAL A 28 18.94 -16.28 -11.82
CA VAL A 28 18.49 -14.94 -12.17
C VAL A 28 19.76 -14.11 -12.21
N ILE A 29 20.29 -13.90 -13.41
CA ILE A 29 21.33 -12.91 -13.64
C ILE A 29 20.64 -11.58 -13.37
N GLU A 30 20.78 -11.10 -12.14
CA GLU A 30 20.40 -9.76 -11.74
C GLU A 30 21.29 -8.82 -12.56
N ILE A 31 20.73 -8.29 -13.65
CA ILE A 31 21.36 -7.19 -14.36
C ILE A 31 21.26 -6.00 -13.40
N THR A 32 22.27 -5.84 -12.55
CA THR A 32 22.44 -4.63 -11.76
C THR A 32 22.77 -3.53 -12.76
N SER A 33 21.74 -2.80 -13.19
CA SER A 33 21.96 -1.54 -13.87
C SER A 33 22.61 -0.60 -12.86
N ASP A 34 23.80 -0.09 -13.14
CA ASP A 34 24.45 0.91 -12.27
C ASP A 34 23.59 2.19 -12.13
N GLN A 35 22.54 2.32 -12.93
CA GLN A 35 21.64 3.47 -12.99
C GLN A 35 20.43 3.36 -12.06
N TYR A 36 20.08 2.16 -11.55
CA TYR A 36 18.98 2.02 -10.59
C TYR A 36 19.07 0.73 -9.77
N LEU A 37 18.44 0.73 -8.59
CA LEU A 37 18.33 -0.45 -7.71
C LEU A 37 16.87 -0.67 -7.30
N ASP A 38 16.39 -1.91 -7.42
CA ASP A 38 15.08 -2.31 -6.90
C ASP A 38 15.12 -2.37 -5.38
N ILE A 39 14.26 -1.59 -4.73
CA ILE A 39 14.16 -1.50 -3.27
C ILE A 39 12.78 -1.90 -2.76
N THR A 40 11.95 -2.52 -3.62
CA THR A 40 10.54 -2.81 -3.31
C THR A 40 10.37 -3.60 -2.01
N GLU A 41 11.32 -4.48 -1.69
CA GLU A 41 11.27 -5.33 -0.49
C GLU A 41 11.56 -4.57 0.81
N SER A 42 12.39 -3.52 0.79
CA SER A 42 12.67 -2.68 1.97
C SER A 42 11.80 -1.43 2.05
N PHE A 43 11.31 -0.98 0.89
CA PHE A 43 10.49 0.20 0.70
C PHE A 43 9.42 -0.08 -0.36
N SER A 44 8.23 -0.38 0.14
CA SER A 44 7.12 -0.84 -0.68
C SER A 44 6.46 0.30 -1.46
N ILE A 45 5.62 -0.08 -2.43
CA ILE A 45 4.71 0.85 -3.11
C ILE A 45 3.85 1.60 -2.09
N ASN A 46 3.41 0.91 -1.05
CA ASN A 46 2.58 1.49 0.00
C ASN A 46 3.34 2.54 0.81
N ASP A 47 4.61 2.28 1.18
CA ASP A 47 5.47 3.29 1.83
C ASP A 47 5.58 4.54 0.95
N PHE A 48 5.83 4.38 -0.36
CA PHE A 48 5.90 5.49 -1.31
C PHE A 48 4.61 6.32 -1.33
N GLU A 49 3.45 5.66 -1.47
CA GLU A 49 2.14 6.32 -1.56
C GLU A 49 1.77 7.05 -0.26
N GLN A 50 2.19 6.52 0.89
CA GLN A 50 2.00 7.16 2.19
C GLN A 50 2.82 8.44 2.29
N ILE A 51 4.11 8.38 1.99
CA ILE A 51 4.98 9.57 2.00
C ILE A 51 4.46 10.63 1.04
N LYS A 52 4.03 10.22 -0.16
CA LYS A 52 3.39 11.12 -1.12
C LYS A 52 2.17 11.82 -0.51
N THR A 53 1.27 11.04 0.07
CA THR A 53 0.05 11.56 0.71
C THR A 53 0.37 12.49 1.87
N TYR A 54 1.34 12.12 2.70
CA TYR A 54 1.80 12.93 3.83
C TYR A 54 2.34 14.28 3.36
N ILE A 55 3.23 14.29 2.36
CA ILE A 55 3.79 15.53 1.80
C ILE A 55 2.67 16.39 1.19
N LEU A 56 1.72 15.80 0.46
CA LEU A 56 0.60 16.55 -0.13
C LEU A 56 -0.35 17.16 0.93
N THR A 57 -0.48 16.53 2.10
CA THR A 57 -1.44 16.95 3.15
C THR A 57 -0.83 17.81 4.24
N LYS A 58 0.44 17.58 4.60
CA LYS A 58 1.16 18.25 5.69
C LYS A 58 2.31 19.13 5.21
N GLY A 59 2.74 18.96 3.96
CA GLY A 59 3.82 19.71 3.36
C GLY A 59 3.47 21.14 3.00
N ASP A 60 4.50 21.86 2.57
CA ASP A 60 4.40 23.14 1.91
C ASP A 60 4.80 23.01 0.44
N LYS A 61 5.05 24.14 -0.22
CA LYS A 61 5.55 24.16 -1.60
C LYS A 61 6.88 24.86 -1.65
N LYS A 62 7.88 24.23 -2.24
CA LYS A 62 9.25 24.75 -2.33
C LYS A 62 9.85 24.52 -3.71
N VAL A 63 10.78 25.38 -4.09
CA VAL A 63 11.57 25.24 -5.33
C VAL A 63 12.92 24.66 -4.95
N TYR A 64 13.33 23.56 -5.58
CA TYR A 64 14.63 22.95 -5.32
C TYR A 64 15.47 22.70 -6.58
N ARG A 65 14.85 22.67 -7.76
CA ARG A 65 15.51 22.61 -9.07
C ARG A 65 14.98 23.70 -9.99
N GLN A 66 15.73 24.07 -11.02
CA GLN A 66 15.33 25.13 -11.96
C GLN A 66 14.29 24.67 -13.00
N PHE A 67 13.99 23.38 -13.04
CA PHE A 67 13.17 22.77 -14.07
C PHE A 67 11.66 22.98 -13.86
N ASP A 68 11.22 22.92 -12.61
CA ASP A 68 9.84 23.13 -12.17
C ASP A 68 9.81 23.97 -10.89
N GLY A 69 8.64 24.53 -10.58
CA GLY A 69 8.42 25.36 -9.41
C GLY A 69 7.37 24.76 -8.48
N LYS A 70 7.41 25.19 -7.21
CA LYS A 70 6.39 24.87 -6.21
C LYS A 70 6.14 23.37 -5.98
N ASN A 71 7.21 22.57 -6.00
CA ASN A 71 7.13 21.15 -5.67
C ASN A 71 6.50 20.98 -4.28
N PRO A 72 5.52 20.08 -4.11
CA PRO A 72 5.12 19.63 -2.79
C PRO A 72 6.36 19.16 -2.02
N HIS A 73 6.51 19.67 -0.81
CA HIS A 73 7.74 19.51 -0.04
C HIS A 73 7.43 19.30 1.44
N TYR A 74 8.28 18.53 2.10
CA TYR A 74 8.28 18.43 3.56
C TYR A 74 9.71 18.34 4.10
N SER A 75 9.96 19.02 5.22
CA SER A 75 11.23 18.94 5.95
C SER A 75 11.13 17.89 7.06
N PHE A 76 11.87 16.81 6.90
CA PHE A 76 12.12 15.84 7.95
C PHE A 76 13.27 16.32 8.84
N ASP A 77 13.53 15.58 9.92
CA ASP A 77 14.74 15.83 10.70
C ASP A 77 15.95 15.32 9.92
N GLY A 78 16.92 16.19 9.64
CA GLY A 78 18.13 15.88 8.87
C GLY A 78 18.01 15.93 7.33
N PHE A 79 16.81 15.90 6.73
CA PHE A 79 16.67 15.92 5.27
C PHE A 79 15.33 16.52 4.80
N GLU A 80 15.25 16.80 3.50
CA GLU A 80 14.08 17.34 2.82
C GLU A 80 13.55 16.32 1.81
N ALA A 81 12.23 16.25 1.63
CA ALA A 81 11.60 15.43 0.60
C ALA A 81 10.75 16.29 -0.35
N TYR A 82 10.84 16.00 -1.64
CA TYR A 82 10.16 16.74 -2.71
C TYR A 82 9.42 15.77 -3.63
N LEU A 83 8.19 16.10 -4.01
CA LEU A 83 7.47 15.38 -5.06
C LEU A 83 7.72 16.01 -6.42
N ASN A 84 8.04 15.17 -7.41
CA ASN A 84 8.28 15.61 -8.79
C ASN A 84 7.21 15.08 -9.72
N ALA A 85 6.63 15.98 -10.52
CA ALA A 85 5.69 15.59 -11.55
C ALA A 85 6.39 14.85 -12.69
N GLU A 86 5.82 13.72 -13.11
CA GLU A 86 6.32 12.89 -14.22
C GLU A 86 6.33 13.65 -15.55
N THR A 87 5.35 14.54 -15.76
CA THR A 87 5.16 15.30 -17.01
C THR A 87 6.15 16.46 -17.20
N GLY A 88 7.10 16.62 -16.26
CA GLY A 88 8.13 17.65 -16.29
C GLY A 88 7.58 19.07 -16.44
N GLN A 89 8.13 19.86 -17.37
CA GLN A 89 7.70 21.25 -17.59
C GLN A 89 6.23 21.42 -18.00
N LYS A 90 5.57 20.37 -18.50
CA LYS A 90 4.12 20.43 -18.77
C LYS A 90 3.31 20.64 -17.48
N ASN A 91 3.86 20.24 -16.33
CA ASN A 91 3.34 20.51 -15.00
C ASN A 91 4.32 21.35 -14.15
N ILE A 92 4.72 22.51 -14.66
CA ILE A 92 5.68 23.41 -13.98
C ILE A 92 5.23 23.86 -12.58
N ASN A 93 3.95 23.77 -12.25
CA ASN A 93 3.40 24.15 -10.94
C ASN A 93 3.21 22.97 -9.98
N ASN A 94 3.57 21.75 -10.39
CA ASN A 94 3.35 20.50 -9.65
C ASN A 94 1.91 20.39 -9.11
N ASP A 95 0.93 20.58 -10.00
CA ASP A 95 -0.48 20.43 -9.69
C ASP A 95 -0.82 18.93 -9.53
N PRO A 96 -1.30 18.48 -8.35
CA PRO A 96 -1.70 17.10 -8.12
C PRO A 96 -2.92 16.66 -8.93
N ALA A 97 -3.69 17.57 -9.53
CA ALA A 97 -4.82 17.21 -10.38
C ALA A 97 -4.39 16.62 -11.74
N ILE A 98 -3.13 16.83 -12.13
CA ILE A 98 -2.60 16.42 -13.44
C ILE A 98 -1.35 15.53 -13.34
N SER A 99 -0.95 15.17 -12.13
CA SER A 99 0.25 14.39 -11.85
C SER A 99 -0.01 13.41 -10.73
N ASN A 100 0.41 12.16 -10.92
CA ASN A 100 0.34 11.15 -9.86
C ASN A 100 1.63 11.05 -9.03
N PHE A 101 2.66 11.82 -9.42
CA PHE A 101 3.98 11.88 -8.78
C PHE A 101 4.59 10.49 -8.64
N ASN A 102 5.38 10.12 -9.64
CA ASN A 102 6.12 8.87 -9.64
C ASN A 102 7.47 8.98 -8.93
N GLU A 103 7.92 10.19 -8.62
CA GLU A 103 9.24 10.44 -8.06
C GLU A 103 9.17 11.21 -6.72
N ILE A 104 9.94 10.73 -5.74
CA ILE A 104 10.30 11.45 -4.52
C ILE A 104 11.79 11.74 -4.58
N THR A 105 12.17 13.03 -4.57
CA THR A 105 13.57 13.41 -4.35
C THR A 105 13.81 13.67 -2.86
N LEU A 106 14.75 12.94 -2.27
CA LEU A 106 15.30 13.24 -0.95
C LEU A 106 16.55 14.11 -1.12
N ARG A 107 16.67 15.13 -0.28
CA ARG A 107 17.83 16.02 -0.23
C ARG A 107 18.35 16.12 1.19
N ASP A 108 19.59 15.73 1.38
CA ASP A 108 20.34 15.90 2.61
C ASP A 108 21.61 16.71 2.28
N GLN A 109 21.77 17.86 2.93
CA GLN A 109 22.88 18.77 2.63
C GLN A 109 24.22 18.26 3.17
N ASP A 110 24.17 17.40 4.18
CA ASP A 110 25.32 16.88 4.90
C ASP A 110 25.73 15.48 4.38
N ALA A 111 24.91 14.86 3.53
CA ALA A 111 25.18 13.59 2.89
C ALA A 111 25.94 13.71 1.55
N GLU A 112 26.55 12.60 1.14
CA GLU A 112 27.17 12.44 -0.18
C GLU A 112 26.73 11.09 -0.77
N PRO A 113 25.95 11.05 -1.87
CA PRO A 113 25.45 12.22 -2.62
C PRO A 113 24.37 13.00 -1.84
N GLN A 114 24.23 14.30 -2.13
CA GLN A 114 23.23 15.14 -1.46
C GLN A 114 21.78 14.86 -1.90
N TYR A 115 21.60 14.18 -3.03
CA TYR A 115 20.30 13.96 -3.65
C TYR A 115 20.10 12.49 -3.98
N TYR A 116 18.92 11.99 -3.62
CA TYR A 116 18.45 10.65 -3.94
C TYR A 116 17.09 10.79 -4.62
N THR A 117 16.82 9.99 -5.65
CA THR A 117 15.48 9.94 -6.24
C THR A 117 14.94 8.53 -6.11
N ILE A 118 13.78 8.42 -5.50
CA ILE A 118 12.99 7.19 -5.42
C ILE A 118 11.95 7.28 -6.53
N HIS A 119 11.82 6.23 -7.33
CA HIS A 119 10.92 6.13 -8.47
C HIS A 119 9.98 4.95 -8.33
N LEU A 120 8.68 5.20 -8.35
CA LEU A 120 7.63 4.19 -8.35
C LEU A 120 7.18 3.93 -9.79
N VAL A 121 7.20 2.65 -10.20
CA VAL A 121 6.62 2.18 -11.46
C VAL A 121 5.33 1.41 -11.15
N ARG A 122 4.18 2.02 -11.40
CA ARG A 122 2.86 1.38 -11.22
C ARG A 122 2.49 0.55 -12.45
N ASN A 123 1.42 -0.23 -12.30
CA ASN A 123 0.84 -0.95 -13.44
C ASN A 123 0.34 0.04 -14.50
N GLY A 124 0.76 -0.16 -15.74
CA GLY A 124 0.50 0.74 -16.87
C GLY A 124 1.58 1.80 -17.10
N ASP A 125 2.45 2.08 -16.12
CA ASP A 125 3.42 3.19 -16.23
C ASP A 125 4.48 2.95 -17.29
N LEU A 126 4.88 1.70 -17.54
CA LEU A 126 5.86 1.37 -18.59
C LEU A 126 5.35 1.71 -20.00
N SER A 127 4.02 1.78 -20.17
CA SER A 127 3.40 2.18 -21.44
C SER A 127 3.13 3.68 -21.55
N ASN A 128 3.33 4.45 -20.47
CA ASN A 128 3.04 5.86 -20.42
C ASN A 128 4.26 6.69 -20.89
N PRO A 129 4.17 7.41 -22.03
CA PRO A 129 5.31 8.16 -22.56
C PRO A 129 5.69 9.40 -21.75
N ASP A 130 4.83 9.85 -20.84
CA ASP A 130 5.14 10.97 -19.95
C ASP A 130 5.92 10.52 -18.71
N ILE A 131 6.07 9.20 -18.45
CA ILE A 131 6.84 8.68 -17.31
C ILE A 131 8.20 8.20 -17.82
N ASN A 132 9.26 8.78 -17.26
CA ASN A 132 10.64 8.45 -17.63
C ASN A 132 11.12 7.15 -16.95
N ASN A 133 10.68 6.00 -17.46
CA ASN A 133 11.13 4.69 -16.98
C ASN A 133 12.44 4.28 -17.67
N MET A 134 13.37 3.69 -16.91
CA MET A 134 14.62 3.15 -17.46
C MET A 134 14.40 1.74 -18.03
N GLU A 135 15.19 1.36 -19.03
CA GLU A 135 15.16 0.02 -19.61
C GLU A 135 15.44 -1.03 -18.52
N GLY A 136 14.62 -2.08 -18.47
CA GLY A 136 14.74 -3.17 -17.49
C GLY A 136 13.91 -3.00 -16.22
N MET A 137 13.33 -1.83 -15.97
CA MET A 137 12.37 -1.64 -14.88
C MET A 137 11.09 -2.47 -15.12
N LYS A 138 10.45 -2.86 -14.02
CA LYS A 138 9.21 -3.65 -14.01
C LYS A 138 8.10 -2.86 -13.34
N GLU A 139 6.86 -3.13 -13.74
CA GLU A 139 5.68 -2.59 -13.07
C GLU A 139 5.52 -3.15 -11.66
N ALA A 140 4.78 -2.41 -10.83
CA ALA A 140 4.56 -2.69 -9.43
C ALA A 140 5.88 -2.83 -8.63
N ARG A 141 6.81 -1.90 -8.86
CA ARG A 141 8.12 -1.86 -8.19
C ARG A 141 8.53 -0.44 -7.82
N VAL A 142 9.40 -0.35 -6.82
CA VAL A 142 10.02 0.91 -6.38
C VAL A 142 11.53 0.80 -6.54
N TYR A 143 12.13 1.87 -7.08
CA TYR A 143 13.54 1.93 -7.41
C TYR A 143 14.22 3.15 -6.77
N ILE A 144 15.50 3.03 -6.42
CA ILE A 144 16.38 4.20 -6.29
C ILE A 144 17.02 4.45 -7.65
N LEU A 145 17.01 5.70 -8.09
CA LEU A 145 17.69 6.12 -9.32
C LEU A 145 19.10 6.65 -9.01
N ASN A 146 20.05 6.28 -9.86
CA ASN A 146 21.45 6.69 -9.81
C ASN A 146 21.97 7.13 -11.19
N PRO A 147 21.40 8.20 -11.78
CA PRO A 147 21.75 8.62 -13.13
C PRO A 147 23.19 9.13 -13.28
N VAL A 148 23.87 9.45 -12.16
CA VAL A 148 25.22 10.04 -12.15
C VAL A 148 26.32 9.07 -11.69
N GLY A 149 25.98 7.80 -11.43
CA GLY A 149 26.96 6.78 -11.06
C GLY A 149 27.58 6.95 -9.68
N ASN A 150 26.78 7.39 -8.70
CA ASN A 150 27.17 7.39 -7.29
C ASN A 150 27.30 5.96 -6.74
N ASP A 151 27.88 5.83 -5.54
CA ASP A 151 27.97 4.56 -4.81
C ASP A 151 26.58 4.10 -4.33
N MET A 152 26.04 3.06 -4.98
CA MET A 152 24.70 2.53 -4.71
C MET A 152 24.53 1.96 -3.30
N GLU A 153 25.56 1.34 -2.72
CA GLU A 153 25.49 0.79 -1.37
C GLU A 153 25.39 1.90 -0.32
N LYS A 154 26.16 2.98 -0.53
CA LYS A 154 26.06 4.18 0.29
C LYS A 154 24.69 4.84 0.14
N MET A 155 24.15 4.92 -1.09
CA MET A 155 22.81 5.45 -1.33
C MET A 155 21.73 4.64 -0.63
N LYS A 156 21.80 3.32 -0.71
CA LYS A 156 20.87 2.42 -0.03
C LYS A 156 20.94 2.59 1.49
N THR A 157 22.14 2.63 2.06
CA THR A 157 22.35 2.80 3.51
C THR A 157 21.75 4.11 4.03
N ASN A 158 21.99 5.22 3.31
CA ASN A 158 21.41 6.51 3.71
C ASN A 158 19.88 6.51 3.57
N LEU A 159 19.36 5.89 2.50
CA LEU A 159 17.92 5.77 2.33
C LEU A 159 17.27 4.98 3.46
N ASP A 160 17.85 3.86 3.90
CA ASP A 160 17.32 3.06 5.00
C ASP A 160 17.15 3.94 6.26
N SER A 161 18.11 4.82 6.56
CA SER A 161 18.02 5.80 7.67
C SER A 161 16.93 6.84 7.47
N TYR A 162 16.72 7.34 6.25
CA TYR A 162 15.65 8.30 5.96
C TYR A 162 14.27 7.64 6.09
N ILE A 163 14.11 6.42 5.59
CA ILE A 163 12.88 5.64 5.70
C ILE A 163 12.52 5.41 7.18
N GLU A 164 13.50 5.03 8.01
CA GLU A 164 13.27 4.90 9.45
C GLU A 164 12.79 6.22 10.07
N THR A 165 13.39 7.35 9.70
CA THR A 165 13.00 8.68 10.20
C THR A 165 11.56 9.03 9.81
N ILE A 166 11.18 8.74 8.56
CA ILE A 166 9.80 8.93 8.07
C ILE A 166 8.85 8.07 8.90
N ARG A 167 9.14 6.76 8.98
CA ARG A 167 8.31 5.80 9.72
C ARG A 167 8.15 6.22 11.18
N GLN A 168 9.21 6.73 11.82
CA GLN A 168 9.15 7.22 13.21
C GLN A 168 8.34 8.52 13.37
N LYS A 169 8.40 9.45 12.40
CA LYS A 169 7.60 10.67 12.40
C LYS A 169 6.11 10.39 12.09
N GLU A 170 5.85 9.25 11.44
CA GLU A 170 4.53 8.68 11.18
C GLU A 170 4.05 7.69 12.27
N LEU A 171 4.79 7.49 13.37
CA LEU A 171 4.31 6.74 14.56
C LEU A 171 3.30 7.56 15.40
N ILE A 172 2.20 7.97 14.76
CA ILE A 172 0.85 7.86 15.33
C ILE A 172 -0.07 7.20 14.27
N ASP A 173 0.40 6.09 13.71
CA ASP A 173 -0.33 4.85 13.49
C ASP A 173 0.53 4.04 12.50
N PRO A 174 1.11 2.88 12.86
CA PRO A 174 1.62 1.98 11.84
C PRO A 174 0.48 1.73 10.85
N ILE A 175 0.63 2.22 9.61
CA ILE A 175 -0.42 2.17 8.59
C ILE A 175 -0.58 0.71 8.19
N MET A 176 -1.52 0.05 8.86
CA MET A 176 -1.91 -1.32 8.60
C MET A 176 -2.31 -1.46 7.13
N GLU A 177 -1.61 -2.32 6.40
CA GLU A 177 -1.99 -2.69 5.04
C GLU A 177 -3.40 -3.29 5.07
N LEU A 178 -4.33 -2.66 4.35
CA LEU A 178 -5.70 -3.13 4.27
C LEU A 178 -5.77 -4.39 3.40
N LYS A 179 -6.26 -5.47 4.00
CA LYS A 179 -6.53 -6.76 3.35
C LYS A 179 -7.96 -7.22 3.65
N ASP A 180 -8.51 -8.11 2.84
CA ASP A 180 -9.89 -8.58 2.99
C ASP A 180 -10.02 -9.71 4.03
N ASN A 181 -8.92 -10.37 4.38
CA ASN A 181 -8.85 -11.56 5.23
C ASN A 181 -8.11 -11.32 6.55
N PHE A 182 -8.37 -10.18 7.21
CA PHE A 182 -7.80 -9.86 8.52
C PHE A 182 -8.14 -10.91 9.58
N SER A 183 -7.18 -11.20 10.47
CA SER A 183 -7.47 -11.83 11.76
C SER A 183 -8.39 -10.93 12.62
N GLU A 184 -8.99 -11.47 13.68
CA GLU A 184 -9.89 -10.68 14.53
C GLU A 184 -9.22 -9.44 15.14
N LEU A 185 -7.95 -9.58 15.57
CA LEU A 185 -7.21 -8.49 16.17
C LEU A 185 -6.87 -7.42 15.14
N GLU A 186 -6.29 -7.84 14.00
CA GLU A 186 -5.95 -6.91 12.93
C GLU A 186 -7.19 -6.18 12.40
N PHE A 187 -8.34 -6.86 12.25
CA PHE A 187 -9.57 -6.21 11.79
C PHE A 187 -10.03 -5.11 12.76
N LYS A 188 -9.97 -5.38 14.07
CA LYS A 188 -10.36 -4.42 15.12
C LYS A 188 -9.43 -3.21 15.14
N GLU A 189 -8.14 -3.41 14.88
CA GLU A 189 -7.16 -2.33 14.75
C GLU A 189 -7.35 -1.56 13.44
N ALA A 190 -7.57 -2.25 12.32
CA ALA A 190 -7.74 -1.68 10.99
C ALA A 190 -8.89 -0.67 10.90
N ILE A 191 -10.02 -0.93 11.58
CA ILE A 191 -11.19 -0.06 11.53
C ILE A 191 -11.01 1.24 12.34
N VAL A 192 -10.03 1.32 13.25
CA VAL A 192 -9.79 2.52 14.05
C VAL A 192 -9.30 3.65 13.14
N GLY A 193 -9.87 4.85 13.27
CA GLY A 193 -9.53 6.01 12.46
C GLY A 193 -10.75 6.81 12.03
N VAL A 194 -10.51 7.76 11.12
CA VAL A 194 -11.54 8.58 10.49
C VAL A 194 -11.77 8.09 9.08
N TRP A 195 -13.00 7.72 8.78
CA TRP A 195 -13.43 7.19 7.49
C TRP A 195 -14.43 8.14 6.85
N ARG A 196 -14.20 8.49 5.58
CA ARG A 196 -15.09 9.37 4.79
C ARG A 196 -15.64 8.63 3.60
N SER A 197 -16.93 8.83 3.35
CA SER A 197 -17.57 8.27 2.16
C SER A 197 -16.90 8.72 0.89
N VAL A 198 -16.69 7.77 -0.02
CA VAL A 198 -16.22 8.02 -1.38
C VAL A 198 -17.22 7.55 -2.43
N PHE A 199 -18.35 6.99 -2.00
CA PHE A 199 -19.44 6.56 -2.87
C PHE A 199 -20.76 6.58 -2.09
N GLU A 200 -21.81 7.08 -2.72
CA GLU A 200 -23.16 7.14 -2.16
C GLU A 200 -24.15 6.37 -3.03
N LEU A 201 -25.00 5.56 -2.39
CA LEU A 201 -26.09 4.87 -3.05
C LEU A 201 -27.33 5.77 -3.06
N GLU A 202 -27.78 6.18 -4.25
CA GLU A 202 -28.88 7.14 -4.42
C GLU A 202 -30.17 6.68 -3.72
N GLY A 203 -30.80 7.59 -2.98
CA GLY A 203 -32.06 7.34 -2.27
C GLY A 203 -31.93 6.59 -0.93
N GLU A 204 -30.76 6.02 -0.64
CA GLU A 204 -30.52 5.21 0.55
C GLU A 204 -29.95 6.02 1.73
N ARG A 205 -29.94 5.40 2.92
CA ARG A 205 -29.19 5.92 4.07
C ARG A 205 -27.71 5.58 3.85
N ASN A 206 -26.87 6.61 3.71
CA ASN A 206 -25.44 6.46 3.50
C ASN A 206 -24.67 7.03 4.68
N ILE A 207 -23.58 6.39 5.05
CA ILE A 207 -22.63 6.91 6.04
C ILE A 207 -21.76 7.94 5.32
N GLU A 208 -21.82 9.19 5.75
CA GLU A 208 -20.94 10.26 5.27
C GLU A 208 -19.58 10.19 5.97
N CYS A 209 -19.59 9.89 7.27
CA CYS A 209 -18.40 9.84 8.11
C CYS A 209 -18.54 8.80 9.22
N LEU A 210 -17.48 8.04 9.47
CA LEU A 210 -17.34 7.14 10.60
C LEU A 210 -16.00 7.39 11.31
N GLU A 211 -16.05 7.74 12.58
CA GLU A 211 -14.89 7.97 13.44
C GLU A 211 -14.89 6.91 14.54
N LEU A 212 -13.80 6.16 14.65
CA LEU A 212 -13.60 5.10 15.65
C LEU A 212 -12.26 5.33 16.32
N ASN A 213 -12.20 5.38 17.65
CA ASN A 213 -10.94 5.57 18.37
C ASN A 213 -10.53 4.34 19.19
N GLY A 214 -9.24 4.25 19.52
CA GLY A 214 -8.71 3.14 20.34
C GLY A 214 -9.25 3.07 21.78
N GLN A 215 -10.07 4.04 22.21
CA GLN A 215 -10.73 4.05 23.52
C GLN A 215 -12.14 3.44 23.46
N GLY A 216 -12.55 2.88 22.31
CA GLY A 216 -13.87 2.27 22.15
C GLY A 216 -14.99 3.29 22.01
N LYS A 217 -14.69 4.52 21.55
CA LYS A 217 -15.70 5.55 21.23
C LYS A 217 -15.88 5.70 19.72
N ALA A 218 -17.11 5.93 19.32
CA ALA A 218 -17.50 6.08 17.94
C ALA A 218 -18.36 7.33 17.74
N LYS A 219 -18.22 7.93 16.56
CA LYS A 219 -19.12 8.94 16.01
C LYS A 219 -19.41 8.59 14.56
N VAL A 220 -20.68 8.59 14.17
CA VAL A 220 -21.08 8.32 12.79
C VAL A 220 -22.11 9.34 12.35
N THR A 221 -21.91 9.86 11.14
CA THR A 221 -22.83 10.77 10.47
C THR A 221 -23.46 10.04 9.29
N ILE A 222 -24.78 9.91 9.30
CA ILE A 222 -25.58 9.26 8.26
C ILE A 222 -26.36 10.35 7.53
N VAL A 223 -26.43 10.25 6.20
CA VAL A 223 -27.18 11.14 5.33
C VAL A 223 -28.24 10.35 4.59
N LYS A 224 -29.46 10.88 4.53
CA LYS A 224 -30.52 10.42 3.61
C LYS A 224 -31.24 11.63 3.04
N GLN A 225 -31.20 11.78 1.71
CA GLN A 225 -31.88 12.89 1.02
C GLN A 225 -31.55 14.28 1.61
N GLY A 226 -30.27 14.48 1.97
CA GLY A 226 -29.77 15.73 2.55
C GLY A 226 -30.04 15.90 4.06
N VAL A 227 -30.83 15.04 4.68
CA VAL A 227 -31.04 15.04 6.13
C VAL A 227 -29.90 14.29 6.81
N LYS A 228 -29.29 14.93 7.82
CA LYS A 228 -28.19 14.37 8.61
C LYS A 228 -28.67 13.81 9.94
N GLU A 229 -28.24 12.60 10.24
CA GLU A 229 -28.40 11.94 11.54
C GLU A 229 -27.00 11.70 12.12
N VAL A 230 -26.80 12.01 13.41
CA VAL A 230 -25.52 11.79 14.10
C VAL A 230 -25.73 10.85 15.26
N PHE A 231 -24.93 9.78 15.32
CA PHE A 231 -24.88 8.85 16.44
C PHE A 231 -23.49 8.89 17.07
N GLU A 232 -23.45 9.01 18.39
CA GLU A 232 -22.22 9.05 19.18
C GLU A 232 -22.37 8.11 20.38
N GLY A 233 -21.31 7.38 20.72
CA GLY A 233 -21.40 6.39 21.79
C GLY A 233 -20.14 5.55 21.98
N SER A 234 -20.25 4.55 22.84
CA SER A 234 -19.26 3.46 22.89
C SER A 234 -19.55 2.46 21.78
N TYR A 235 -18.51 1.85 21.20
CA TYR A 235 -18.71 0.79 20.20
C TYR A 235 -18.12 -0.55 20.62
N ASN A 236 -18.67 -1.61 20.05
CA ASN A 236 -18.12 -2.96 20.10
C ASN A 236 -18.10 -3.57 18.69
N VAL A 237 -17.12 -4.44 18.45
CA VAL A 237 -16.96 -5.18 17.19
C VAL A 237 -17.24 -6.66 17.45
N SER A 238 -18.16 -7.23 16.69
CA SER A 238 -18.41 -8.66 16.59
C SER A 238 -18.15 -9.15 15.17
N PHE A 239 -18.07 -10.46 14.98
CA PHE A 239 -17.89 -11.07 13.67
C PHE A 239 -19.11 -11.92 13.32
N LEU A 240 -19.56 -11.84 12.07
CA LEU A 240 -20.75 -12.56 11.59
C LEU A 240 -20.52 -14.08 11.51
N ARG A 241 -19.25 -14.49 11.48
CA ARG A 241 -18.78 -15.88 11.48
C ARG A 241 -17.37 -15.92 12.07
N PRO A 242 -16.87 -17.11 12.49
CA PRO A 242 -15.47 -17.27 12.86
C PRO A 242 -14.54 -16.76 11.76
N VAL A 243 -13.50 -16.02 12.14
CA VAL A 243 -12.49 -15.53 11.21
C VAL A 243 -11.54 -16.67 10.87
N THR A 244 -11.27 -16.85 9.58
CA THR A 244 -10.36 -17.88 9.08
C THR A 244 -9.40 -17.28 8.08
N ASP A 245 -8.15 -17.73 8.11
CA ASP A 245 -7.18 -17.44 7.06
C ASP A 245 -7.83 -17.83 5.71
N PHE A 246 -7.70 -17.00 4.69
CA PHE A 246 -8.25 -17.18 3.32
C PHE A 246 -9.72 -16.79 3.07
N GLU A 247 -10.51 -16.43 4.07
CA GLU A 247 -11.86 -15.90 3.83
C GLU A 247 -11.96 -14.41 4.11
N ILE A 248 -12.87 -13.73 3.41
CA ILE A 248 -13.20 -12.34 3.71
C ILE A 248 -13.75 -12.23 5.14
N THR A 249 -13.16 -11.34 5.91
CA THR A 249 -13.56 -11.04 7.28
C THR A 249 -14.76 -10.11 7.28
N PHE A 250 -15.87 -10.58 7.85
CA PHE A 250 -17.10 -9.80 7.99
C PHE A 250 -17.36 -9.46 9.45
N GLY A 251 -17.26 -8.17 9.77
CA GLY A 251 -17.55 -7.60 11.07
C GLY A 251 -18.94 -6.98 11.17
N GLU A 252 -19.31 -6.68 12.40
CA GLU A 252 -20.43 -5.83 12.77
C GLU A 252 -19.97 -4.87 13.86
N ILE A 253 -20.28 -3.58 13.71
CA ILE A 253 -20.03 -2.56 14.73
C ILE A 253 -21.36 -2.17 15.35
N THR A 254 -21.49 -2.36 16.66
CA THR A 254 -22.62 -1.84 17.43
C THR A 254 -22.17 -0.59 18.18
N ILE A 255 -22.80 0.55 17.91
CA ILE A 255 -22.58 1.83 18.60
C ILE A 255 -23.74 2.05 19.57
N THR A 256 -23.43 2.10 20.86
CA THR A 256 -24.39 2.32 21.95
C THR A 256 -24.28 3.76 22.44
N GLY A 257 -25.32 4.55 22.19
CA GLY A 257 -25.42 5.96 22.59
C GLY A 257 -26.67 6.24 23.45
N GLU A 258 -26.88 7.51 23.81
CA GLU A 258 -28.03 7.94 24.61
C GLU A 258 -29.38 7.71 23.90
N ASN A 259 -29.37 7.82 22.57
CA ASN A 259 -30.55 7.67 21.71
C ASN A 259 -30.81 6.22 21.25
N GLY A 260 -30.13 5.25 21.86
CA GLY A 260 -30.23 3.82 21.53
C GLY A 260 -29.00 3.29 20.80
N ASN A 261 -29.18 2.13 20.15
CA ASN A 261 -28.11 1.41 19.48
C ASN A 261 -28.21 1.59 17.96
N LEU A 262 -27.07 1.83 17.32
CA LEU A 262 -26.91 1.76 15.88
C LEU A 262 -26.01 0.58 15.53
N VAL A 263 -26.45 -0.26 14.60
CA VAL A 263 -25.70 -1.43 14.14
C VAL A 263 -25.28 -1.20 12.69
N LEU A 264 -23.99 -1.32 12.44
CA LEU A 264 -23.37 -1.30 11.12
C LEU A 264 -22.96 -2.73 10.80
N SER A 265 -23.67 -3.41 9.90
CA SER A 265 -23.48 -4.84 9.64
C SER A 265 -22.83 -5.11 8.29
N ARG A 266 -22.23 -6.30 8.15
CA ARG A 266 -21.44 -6.74 6.99
C ARG A 266 -20.28 -5.79 6.65
N ILE A 267 -19.57 -5.36 7.69
CA ILE A 267 -18.38 -4.54 7.54
C ILE A 267 -17.24 -5.40 7.00
N ASN A 268 -16.56 -4.93 5.96
CA ASN A 268 -15.39 -5.62 5.37
C ASN A 268 -14.44 -4.62 4.73
N PHE A 269 -13.21 -5.07 4.45
CA PHE A 269 -12.28 -4.35 3.60
C PHE A 269 -12.25 -5.01 2.23
N GLY A 270 -12.34 -4.22 1.18
CA GLY A 270 -12.29 -4.77 -0.17
C GLY A 270 -12.38 -3.70 -1.24
N LEU A 271 -12.25 -4.13 -2.49
CA LEU A 271 -12.43 -3.26 -3.65
C LEU A 271 -13.92 -2.94 -3.85
N HIS A 272 -14.20 -1.77 -4.42
CA HIS A 272 -15.54 -1.35 -4.78
C HIS A 272 -15.56 -0.75 -6.20
N SER A 273 -16.46 -1.23 -7.06
CA SER A 273 -16.53 -0.82 -8.48
C SER A 273 -16.90 0.65 -8.67
N GLY A 274 -17.58 1.25 -7.70
CA GLY A 274 -17.88 2.68 -7.67
C GLY A 274 -16.70 3.57 -7.29
N THR A 275 -15.55 2.98 -6.97
CA THR A 275 -14.31 3.71 -6.62
C THR A 275 -13.22 3.42 -7.66
N LEU A 276 -12.36 4.41 -7.92
CA LEU A 276 -11.26 4.22 -8.87
C LEU A 276 -10.28 3.18 -8.30
N VAL A 277 -9.92 2.18 -9.11
CA VAL A 277 -9.11 1.01 -8.70
C VAL A 277 -7.78 1.39 -8.03
N PHE A 278 -7.19 2.54 -8.37
CA PHE A 278 -5.93 3.00 -7.79
C PHE A 278 -6.04 3.44 -6.32
N ARG A 279 -7.25 3.57 -5.75
CA ARG A 279 -7.44 3.96 -4.35
C ARG A 279 -7.22 2.82 -3.35
N GLY A 280 -6.97 1.59 -3.83
CA GLY A 280 -6.74 0.43 -2.98
C GLY A 280 -8.02 -0.08 -2.31
N MET A 281 -7.88 -0.83 -1.22
CA MET A 281 -9.00 -1.33 -0.44
C MET A 281 -9.68 -0.20 0.34
N VAL A 282 -11.00 -0.31 0.47
CA VAL A 282 -11.84 0.63 1.21
C VAL A 282 -12.61 -0.10 2.31
N LEU A 283 -13.03 0.63 3.34
CA LEU A 283 -13.95 0.11 4.35
C LEU A 283 -15.37 0.11 3.76
N ARG A 284 -15.98 -1.07 3.68
CA ARG A 284 -17.31 -1.30 3.12
C ARG A 284 -18.29 -1.68 4.20
N ILE A 285 -19.51 -1.16 4.09
CA ILE A 285 -20.66 -1.49 4.92
C ILE A 285 -21.79 -1.81 3.96
N ASP A 286 -22.01 -3.11 3.72
CA ASP A 286 -22.87 -3.61 2.65
C ASP A 286 -24.36 -3.69 3.04
N THR A 287 -24.74 -3.11 4.18
CA THR A 287 -26.13 -3.03 4.66
C THR A 287 -26.48 -1.62 5.09
N SER A 288 -27.77 -1.26 5.11
CA SER A 288 -28.21 0.08 5.53
C SER A 288 -27.90 0.32 7.02
N PRO A 289 -27.27 1.45 7.39
CA PRO A 289 -26.80 2.52 6.50
C PRO A 289 -25.53 2.11 5.74
N TYR A 290 -25.53 2.31 4.43
CA TYR A 290 -24.46 1.85 3.52
C TYR A 290 -23.22 2.72 3.63
N GLY A 291 -22.04 2.15 3.39
CA GLY A 291 -20.79 2.91 3.41
C GLY A 291 -19.75 2.30 2.47
N THR A 292 -19.04 3.15 1.74
CA THR A 292 -17.81 2.81 1.01
C THR A 292 -16.85 3.95 1.26
N MET A 293 -15.83 3.72 2.08
CA MET A 293 -15.11 4.79 2.76
C MET A 293 -13.60 4.67 2.67
N ASN A 294 -12.93 5.80 2.50
CA ASN A 294 -11.47 5.93 2.61
C ASN A 294 -11.08 6.35 4.02
N ARG A 295 -9.94 5.84 4.49
CA ARG A 295 -9.28 6.34 5.69
C ARG A 295 -8.69 7.73 5.38
N MET A 296 -8.82 8.65 6.33
CA MET A 296 -8.32 10.04 6.25
C MET A 296 -7.09 10.26 7.12
#